data_AF-A0A5N7ARX0-F1
#
_entry.id   AF-A0A5N7ARX0-F1
#
_cell.length_a   1.000
_cell.length_b   1.000
_cell.length_c   1.000
_cell.angle_alpha   90.00
_cell.angle_beta   90.00
_cell.angle_gamma   90.00
#
_symmetry.space_group_name_H-M   'P 1'
#
loop_
_entity.id
_entity.type
_entity.pdbx_description
1 polymer ?
#
loop_
_entity_poly.entity_id
_entity_poly.type
_entity_poly.pdbx_seq_one_letter_code
_entity_poly.pdbx_strand_id
1 'polypeptide(L)'
;MSTKKDSEDYCRIGSGFCGTVWARNHDDRAIKREDGGPSRSLANDFVMYNRALDSLLKLSATKSSKQGQTIKPQVRIPKCYAFLTPQDTWWEANLTRFPAFLVGQYCPPPNIADEILSSVSNRTCLIRPYIGRTRTYGTAADVRSRFRGFSLQNFPLHLIQMVQLGIPSNDIECSTAMMGEALATLRWLGEIDGNDVEFVLAPPPTRDDDCTAVILNVLGEHTLWILDFDLCHSISMDMEGVRQAVHAFCRSDPFYPRPLTAPWTAFRREYLRTSKNLILNFHRDEAESRLDLANQFIELLETQKT
;
A
#
# COMPACT_ATOMS: atom_id res chain seq x y z
N MET A 1 33.68 30.06 -7.39
CA MET A 1 33.15 28.94 -6.57
C MET A 1 31.96 29.47 -5.80
N SER A 2 30.74 29.16 -6.24
CA SER A 2 29.52 29.44 -5.48
C SER A 2 29.01 28.10 -5.00
N THR A 3 29.10 27.86 -3.70
CA THR A 3 28.53 26.69 -3.03
C THR A 3 27.02 26.75 -3.17
N LYS A 4 26.44 25.92 -4.05
CA LYS A 4 24.99 25.69 -4.11
C LYS A 4 24.55 25.20 -2.73
N LYS A 5 23.79 26.03 -2.03
CA LYS A 5 23.11 25.66 -0.79
C LYS A 5 22.00 24.69 -1.18
N ASP A 6 22.05 23.46 -0.68
CA ASP A 6 21.03 22.44 -0.96
C ASP A 6 19.63 22.97 -0.60
N SER A 7 18.65 22.73 -1.49
CA SER A 7 17.27 23.21 -1.33
C SER A 7 16.56 22.38 -0.25
N GLU A 8 16.02 23.07 0.74
CA GLU A 8 15.28 22.50 1.88
C GLU A 8 13.75 22.47 1.66
N ASP A 9 13.25 22.77 0.45
CA ASP A 9 11.82 22.99 0.19
C ASP A 9 11.00 21.69 0.02
N TYR A 10 9.72 21.73 0.42
CA TYR A 10 8.76 20.64 0.21
C TYR A 10 8.23 20.62 -1.23
N CYS A 11 8.36 19.49 -1.93
CA CYS A 11 7.74 19.24 -3.22
C CYS A 11 6.49 18.37 -3.06
N ARG A 12 5.45 18.59 -3.87
CA ARG A 12 4.28 17.71 -3.90
C ARG A 12 4.66 16.40 -4.57
N ILE A 13 4.64 15.32 -3.81
CA ILE A 13 5.02 13.97 -4.24
C ILE A 13 3.82 13.04 -4.44
N GLY A 14 2.61 13.49 -4.10
CA GLY A 14 1.38 12.75 -4.33
C GLY A 14 0.14 13.63 -4.21
N SER A 15 -0.94 13.19 -4.83
CA SER A 15 -2.27 13.78 -4.69
C SER A 15 -3.33 12.71 -4.85
N GLY A 16 -4.29 12.67 -3.93
CA GLY A 16 -5.42 11.76 -3.92
C GLY A 16 -6.68 12.47 -3.47
N PHE A 17 -7.77 11.71 -3.30
CA PHE A 17 -9.08 12.25 -2.95
C PHE A 17 -9.15 12.81 -1.52
N CYS A 18 -8.27 12.37 -0.63
CA CYS A 18 -8.19 12.81 0.76
C CYS A 18 -7.16 13.89 1.03
N GLY A 19 -6.30 14.17 0.06
CA GLY A 19 -5.31 15.20 0.23
C GLY A 19 -4.11 15.10 -0.70
N THR A 20 -3.12 15.93 -0.41
CA THR A 20 -1.85 16.00 -1.12
C THR A 20 -0.70 15.59 -0.20
N VAL A 21 0.28 14.88 -0.75
CA VAL A 21 1.47 14.42 -0.05
C VAL A 21 2.66 15.26 -0.49
N TRP A 22 3.44 15.73 0.46
CA TRP A 22 4.57 16.63 0.25
C TRP A 22 5.82 16.09 0.94
N ALA A 23 7.00 16.15 0.33
CA ALA A 23 8.25 15.74 0.97
C ALA A 23 9.38 16.72 0.64
N ARG A 24 10.40 16.83 1.48
CA ARG A 24 11.60 17.63 1.18
C ARG A 24 12.59 16.79 0.38
N ASN A 25 13.43 17.45 -0.43
CA ASN A 25 14.57 16.76 -1.03
C ASN A 25 15.54 16.31 0.07
N HIS A 26 15.95 15.04 0.05
CA HIS A 26 16.86 14.40 1.02
C HIS A 26 16.32 14.25 2.45
N ASP A 27 15.01 14.41 2.67
CA ASP A 27 14.34 14.05 3.93
C ASP A 27 13.54 12.76 3.75
N ASP A 28 13.65 11.82 4.68
CA ASP A 28 12.92 10.56 4.69
C ASP A 28 11.45 10.73 5.15
N ARG A 29 10.98 11.97 5.26
CA ARG A 29 9.66 12.33 5.80
C ARG A 29 8.78 12.97 4.75
N ALA A 30 7.50 12.60 4.81
CA ALA A 30 6.45 13.19 4.02
C ALA A 30 5.33 13.73 4.92
N ILE A 31 4.65 14.78 4.45
CA ILE A 31 3.48 15.40 5.08
C ILE A 31 2.27 15.14 4.19
N LYS A 32 1.21 14.58 4.76
CA LYS A 32 -0.10 14.47 4.11
C LYS A 32 -0.96 15.64 4.58
N ARG A 33 -1.40 16.49 3.65
CA ARG A 33 -2.23 17.67 3.91
C ARG A 33 -3.66 17.40 3.48
N GLU A 34 -4.63 17.72 4.34
CA GLU A 34 -6.06 17.59 4.03
C GLU A 34 -6.49 18.72 3.11
N ASP A 35 -6.57 18.43 1.81
CA ASP A 35 -7.21 19.28 0.80
C ASP A 35 -8.15 18.46 -0.11
N GLY A 36 -8.63 17.33 0.43
CA GLY A 36 -9.54 16.38 -0.21
C GLY A 36 -11.03 16.75 -0.14
N GLY A 37 -11.86 15.91 -0.74
CA GLY A 37 -13.32 16.09 -0.77
C GLY A 37 -14.00 15.83 0.59
N PRO A 38 -15.25 16.32 0.80
CA PRO A 38 -15.93 16.29 2.11
C PRO A 38 -16.23 14.88 2.67
N SER A 39 -16.02 13.82 1.88
CA SER A 39 -16.24 12.43 2.25
C SER A 39 -14.95 11.68 2.66
N ARG A 40 -13.80 12.34 2.71
CA ARG A 40 -12.52 11.75 3.13
C ARG A 40 -11.98 12.54 4.32
N SER A 41 -11.37 11.86 5.28
CA SER A 41 -10.93 12.47 6.53
C SER A 41 -9.52 12.02 6.91
N LEU A 42 -8.59 12.97 7.04
CA LEU A 42 -7.27 12.67 7.60
C LEU A 42 -7.35 12.28 9.08
N ALA A 43 -8.35 12.77 9.81
CA ALA A 43 -8.58 12.32 11.18
C ALA A 43 -8.95 10.83 11.20
N ASN A 44 -9.83 10.36 10.31
CA ASN A 44 -10.12 8.93 10.19
C ASN A 44 -8.88 8.14 9.73
N ASP A 45 -8.15 8.64 8.74
CA ASP A 45 -6.89 8.05 8.27
C ASP A 45 -5.91 7.82 9.44
N PHE A 46 -5.73 8.83 10.29
CA PHE A 46 -4.85 8.74 11.47
C PHE A 46 -5.35 7.75 12.53
N VAL A 47 -6.66 7.72 12.80
CA VAL A 47 -7.24 6.76 13.76
C VAL A 47 -7.08 5.33 13.26
N MET A 48 -7.45 5.07 12.01
CA MET A 48 -7.34 3.74 11.38
C MET A 48 -5.88 3.32 11.23
N TYR A 49 -4.98 4.24 10.87
CA TYR A 49 -3.55 4.03 10.86
C TYR A 49 -3.01 3.52 12.21
N ASN A 50 -3.36 4.17 13.32
CA ASN A 50 -2.86 3.77 14.64
C ASN A 50 -3.37 2.38 15.04
N ARG A 51 -4.62 2.07 14.70
CA ARG A 51 -5.22 0.75 14.94
C ARG A 51 -4.57 -0.34 14.08
N ALA A 52 -4.27 -0.04 12.82
CA ALA A 52 -3.53 -0.92 11.92
C ALA A 52 -2.10 -1.16 12.43
N LEU A 53 -1.41 -0.11 12.85
CA LEU A 53 -0.05 -0.18 13.41
C LEU A 53 -0.01 -1.07 14.66
N ASP A 54 -0.89 -0.85 15.63
CA ASP A 54 -0.98 -1.67 16.84
C ASP A 54 -1.22 -3.16 16.51
N SER A 55 -2.11 -3.43 15.55
CA SER A 55 -2.41 -4.80 15.10
C SER A 55 -1.19 -5.49 14.46
N LEU A 56 -0.45 -4.78 13.61
CA LEU A 56 0.77 -5.29 12.97
C LEU A 56 1.90 -5.50 13.98
N LEU A 57 2.02 -4.64 15.00
CA LEU A 57 3.00 -4.82 16.09
C LEU A 57 2.69 -6.05 16.94
N LYS A 58 1.41 -6.30 17.26
CA LYS A 58 0.95 -7.53 17.95
C LYS A 58 1.25 -8.79 17.14
N LEU A 59 1.08 -8.73 15.81
CA LEU A 59 1.47 -9.80 14.90
C LEU A 59 3.00 -10.07 14.96
N SER A 60 3.83 -9.02 14.86
CA SER A 60 5.29 -9.14 14.96
C SER A 60 5.74 -9.78 16.28
N ALA A 61 5.15 -9.36 17.40
CA ALA A 61 5.45 -9.94 18.71
C ALA A 61 5.10 -11.43 18.77
N THR A 62 3.94 -11.81 18.21
CA THR A 62 3.50 -13.21 18.12
C THR A 62 4.45 -14.08 17.30
N LYS A 63 4.98 -13.55 16.19
CA LYS A 63 5.93 -14.24 15.31
C LYS A 63 7.34 -14.34 15.90
N SER A 64 7.73 -13.39 16.74
CA SER A 64 9.03 -13.41 17.42
C SER A 64 9.08 -14.50 18.49
N SER A 65 7.93 -14.81 19.11
CA SER A 65 7.80 -15.88 20.12
C SER A 65 7.77 -17.30 19.54
N LYS A 66 7.54 -17.49 18.23
CA LYS A 66 7.49 -18.80 17.58
C LYS A 66 8.76 -19.02 16.74
N GLN A 67 9.77 -19.67 17.31
CA GLN A 67 10.99 -20.06 16.58
C GLN A 67 10.66 -21.14 15.52
N GLY A 68 11.12 -20.95 14.27
CA GLY A 68 11.14 -22.01 13.25
C GLY A 68 10.41 -21.75 11.91
N GLN A 69 9.99 -20.53 11.57
CA GLN A 69 9.48 -20.24 10.21
C GLN A 69 10.52 -19.51 9.35
N THR A 70 10.84 -20.11 8.20
CA THR A 70 11.89 -19.67 7.25
C THR A 70 11.49 -18.45 6.42
N ILE A 71 10.20 -18.16 6.28
CA ILE A 71 9.67 -16.95 5.63
C ILE A 71 8.52 -16.43 6.51
N LYS A 72 8.65 -15.19 6.96
CA LYS A 72 7.60 -14.47 7.67
C LYS A 72 7.07 -13.41 6.70
N PRO A 73 6.05 -13.71 5.86
CA PRO A 73 5.39 -12.65 5.11
C PRO A 73 4.94 -11.61 6.14
N GLN A 74 5.10 -10.32 5.88
CA GLN A 74 4.54 -9.23 6.68
C GLN A 74 4.73 -7.92 5.94
N VAL A 75 3.68 -7.12 5.82
CA VAL A 75 3.79 -5.79 5.21
C VAL A 75 4.39 -4.76 6.17
N ARG A 76 4.99 -3.72 5.60
CA ARG A 76 5.43 -2.53 6.33
C ARG A 76 4.35 -1.46 6.34
N ILE A 77 4.28 -0.71 7.43
CA ILE A 77 3.48 0.52 7.52
C ILE A 77 4.44 1.70 7.77
N PRO A 78 4.32 2.84 7.07
CA PRO A 78 5.18 3.99 7.34
C PRO A 78 5.00 4.49 8.76
N LYS A 79 6.06 5.04 9.34
CA LYS A 79 5.96 5.67 10.65
C LYS A 79 5.26 7.02 10.53
N CYS A 80 4.13 7.19 11.19
CA CYS A 80 3.49 8.48 11.39
C CYS A 80 4.12 9.15 12.61
N TYR A 81 4.64 10.37 12.44
CA TYR A 81 5.35 11.09 13.51
C TYR A 81 4.43 12.00 14.32
N ALA A 82 3.40 12.60 13.70
CA ALA A 82 2.42 13.50 14.34
C ALA A 82 1.21 13.79 13.42
N PHE A 83 0.07 14.19 14.00
CA PHE A 83 -1.11 14.74 13.31
C PHE A 83 -1.20 16.24 13.63
N LEU A 84 -1.07 17.11 12.62
CA LEU A 84 -1.08 18.57 12.80
C LEU A 84 -2.51 19.10 12.61
N THR A 85 -3.03 19.84 13.60
CA THR A 85 -4.37 20.42 13.55
C THR A 85 -4.36 21.81 12.88
N PRO A 86 -5.51 22.35 12.45
CA PRO A 86 -5.60 23.70 11.87
C PRO A 86 -5.17 24.84 12.80
N GLN A 87 -4.95 24.58 14.08
CA GLN A 87 -4.55 25.55 15.10
C GLN A 87 -3.03 25.56 15.36
N ASP A 88 -2.26 24.77 14.61
CA ASP A 88 -0.82 24.64 14.83
C ASP A 88 -0.03 25.86 14.32
N THR A 89 0.86 26.39 15.16
CA THR A 89 1.77 27.51 14.83
C THR A 89 2.70 27.22 13.64
N TRP A 90 2.82 25.96 13.21
CA TRP A 90 3.53 25.55 12.00
C TRP A 90 3.03 26.28 10.74
N TRP A 91 1.73 26.56 10.63
CA TRP A 91 1.14 27.22 9.47
C TRP A 91 1.62 28.65 9.30
N GLU A 92 1.86 29.36 10.41
CA GLU A 92 2.28 30.77 10.42
C GLU A 92 3.66 30.98 9.78
N ALA A 93 4.54 29.97 9.86
CA ALA A 93 5.90 30.04 9.32
C ALA A 93 6.03 29.63 7.83
N ASN A 94 5.02 28.94 7.27
CA ASN A 94 5.18 28.21 6.01
C ASN A 94 4.17 28.58 4.91
N LEU A 95 3.18 29.43 5.21
CA LEU A 95 2.07 29.75 4.29
C LEU A 95 2.47 30.56 3.04
N THR A 96 3.56 31.33 3.09
CA THR A 96 3.90 32.36 2.10
C THR A 96 4.86 31.93 0.98
N ARG A 97 5.19 30.64 0.85
CA ARG A 97 6.31 30.18 0.00
C ARG A 97 5.90 29.39 -1.26
N PHE A 98 4.80 29.76 -1.90
CA PHE A 98 4.34 29.22 -3.20
C PHE A 98 4.38 30.33 -4.28
N PRO A 99 4.52 30.12 -5.62
CA PRO A 99 5.05 28.98 -6.41
C PRO A 99 6.07 29.39 -7.54
N ALA A 100 6.50 28.37 -8.30
CA ALA A 100 6.98 28.34 -9.71
C ALA A 100 8.39 28.87 -10.10
N PHE A 101 9.35 27.95 -10.33
CA PHE A 101 10.29 27.97 -11.47
C PHE A 101 11.12 26.66 -11.53
N LEU A 102 11.64 26.31 -12.72
CA LEU A 102 12.68 25.30 -13.02
C LEU A 102 12.23 24.00 -13.73
N VAL A 103 11.71 24.18 -14.95
CA VAL A 103 11.93 23.26 -16.09
C VAL A 103 13.22 23.60 -16.86
N GLY A 104 13.96 24.62 -16.44
CA GLY A 104 15.00 25.26 -17.26
C GLY A 104 16.39 24.63 -17.29
N GLN A 105 16.62 23.40 -16.83
CA GLN A 105 18.02 22.93 -16.75
C GLN A 105 18.35 21.50 -17.20
N TYR A 106 17.38 20.61 -17.44
CA TYR A 106 17.74 19.22 -17.80
C TYR A 106 16.62 18.58 -18.66
N CYS A 107 16.55 18.83 -19.98
CA CYS A 107 17.08 17.96 -21.05
C CYS A 107 16.48 18.39 -22.44
N PRO A 108 16.68 17.69 -23.60
CA PRO A 108 17.86 17.11 -24.31
C PRO A 108 17.77 17.32 -25.88
N PRO A 109 18.63 16.77 -26.78
CA PRO A 109 18.33 15.46 -27.45
C PRO A 109 19.56 14.68 -28.07
N PRO A 110 19.41 13.41 -28.54
CA PRO A 110 18.18 12.66 -28.78
C PRO A 110 18.08 11.42 -27.87
N ASN A 111 17.43 11.56 -26.72
CA ASN A 111 17.15 10.46 -25.79
C ASN A 111 16.03 10.91 -24.83
N ILE A 112 14.82 10.38 -25.04
CA ILE A 112 13.61 10.70 -24.26
C ILE A 112 13.60 9.91 -22.92
N ALA A 113 14.52 8.96 -22.73
CA ALA A 113 14.69 8.20 -21.50
C ALA A 113 15.28 9.06 -20.36
N ASP A 114 16.23 9.93 -20.68
CA ASP A 114 16.85 10.83 -19.69
C ASP A 114 15.86 11.90 -19.20
N GLU A 115 14.92 12.34 -20.04
CA GLU A 115 13.83 13.28 -19.66
C GLU A 115 12.86 12.70 -18.64
N ILE A 116 12.55 11.42 -18.77
CA ILE A 116 11.67 10.72 -17.83
C ILE A 116 12.41 10.45 -16.52
N LEU A 117 13.68 10.06 -16.58
CA LEU A 117 14.52 9.83 -15.38
C LEU A 117 14.96 11.14 -14.69
N SER A 118 15.06 12.25 -15.43
CA SER A 118 15.45 13.57 -14.89
C SER A 118 14.28 14.37 -14.31
N SER A 119 13.03 14.03 -14.66
CA SER A 119 11.86 14.72 -14.12
C SER A 119 11.79 14.59 -12.60
N VAL A 120 11.68 15.73 -11.91
CA VAL A 120 11.49 15.78 -10.44
C VAL A 120 10.25 14.97 -10.02
N SER A 121 9.23 14.88 -10.89
CA SER A 121 8.02 14.07 -10.64
C SER A 121 8.26 12.56 -10.67
N ASN A 122 9.34 12.10 -11.29
CA ASN A 122 9.69 10.68 -11.45
C ASN A 122 10.78 10.20 -10.49
N ARG A 123 11.36 11.11 -9.69
CA ARG A 123 12.24 10.75 -8.54
C ARG A 123 11.48 10.02 -7.44
N THR A 124 10.15 10.17 -7.41
CA THR A 124 9.25 9.51 -6.46
C THR A 124 8.53 8.37 -7.15
N CYS A 125 9.25 7.27 -7.38
CA CYS A 125 8.69 6.05 -7.95
C CYS A 125 7.92 5.28 -6.87
N LEU A 126 6.61 5.10 -7.07
CA LEU A 126 5.77 4.24 -6.23
C LEU A 126 5.11 3.20 -7.13
N ILE A 127 5.52 1.94 -6.99
CA ILE A 127 4.97 0.84 -7.79
C ILE A 127 3.79 0.24 -7.03
N ARG A 128 2.62 0.22 -7.66
CA ARG A 128 1.42 -0.40 -7.12
C ARG A 128 1.20 -1.76 -7.80
N PRO A 129 1.38 -2.90 -7.11
CA PRO A 129 1.15 -4.21 -7.71
C PRO A 129 -0.35 -4.46 -7.91
N TYR A 130 -0.79 -4.54 -9.17
CA TYR A 130 -2.18 -4.79 -9.56
C TYR A 130 -2.36 -6.26 -9.93
N ILE A 131 -2.42 -7.10 -8.90
CA ILE A 131 -2.42 -8.58 -9.05
C ILE A 131 -3.80 -9.11 -9.45
N GLY A 132 -4.85 -8.32 -9.23
CA GLY A 132 -6.23 -8.62 -9.61
C GLY A 132 -6.63 -8.31 -11.05
N ARG A 133 -5.75 -7.67 -11.82
CA ARG A 133 -6.10 -7.19 -13.16
C ARG A 133 -5.13 -7.66 -14.22
N THR A 134 -5.61 -8.57 -15.06
CA THR A 134 -5.00 -9.03 -16.30
C THR A 134 -5.24 -7.99 -17.40
N ARG A 135 -4.33 -7.02 -17.65
CA ARG A 135 -4.47 -6.14 -18.81
C ARG A 135 -4.07 -6.88 -20.09
N THR A 136 -5.02 -7.07 -21.00
CA THR A 136 -4.74 -7.40 -22.39
C THR A 136 -4.41 -6.14 -23.18
N TYR A 137 -3.51 -6.25 -24.16
CA TYR A 137 -3.07 -5.17 -25.06
C TYR A 137 -4.22 -4.45 -25.82
N GLY A 138 -5.43 -5.01 -25.85
CA GLY A 138 -6.54 -4.52 -26.70
C GLY A 138 -7.15 -3.17 -26.32
N THR A 139 -7.00 -2.69 -25.08
CA THR A 139 -7.52 -1.35 -24.67
C THR A 139 -6.47 -0.24 -24.72
N ALA A 140 -5.25 -0.55 -25.15
CA ALA A 140 -4.26 0.46 -25.55
C ALA A 140 -4.41 0.87 -27.02
N ALA A 141 -5.12 0.08 -27.82
CA ALA A 141 -5.28 0.27 -29.27
C ALA A 141 -6.53 1.08 -29.66
N ASP A 142 -7.35 1.54 -28.70
CA ASP A 142 -8.44 2.48 -29.00
C ASP A 142 -7.90 3.92 -29.07
N VAL A 143 -7.46 4.20 -30.29
CA VAL A 143 -7.28 5.48 -30.98
C VAL A 143 -8.02 6.65 -30.32
N ARG A 144 -7.31 7.49 -29.54
CA ARG A 144 -7.42 8.98 -29.47
C ARG A 144 -6.83 9.68 -28.24
N SER A 145 -6.21 9.00 -27.27
CA SER A 145 -5.55 9.71 -26.15
C SER A 145 -4.10 10.04 -26.49
N ARG A 146 -3.90 11.17 -27.17
CA ARG A 146 -2.61 11.59 -27.75
C ARG A 146 -1.54 12.05 -26.75
N PHE A 147 -1.79 11.99 -25.44
CA PHE A 147 -0.78 12.18 -24.39
C PHE A 147 -1.27 11.50 -23.10
N ARG A 148 -0.82 10.25 -22.84
CA ARG A 148 -0.79 9.74 -21.46
C ARG A 148 0.61 9.98 -20.94
N GLY A 149 0.78 11.00 -20.09
CA GLY A 149 2.05 11.24 -19.41
C GLY A 149 2.50 9.97 -18.71
N PHE A 150 3.64 9.42 -19.11
CA PHE A 150 4.30 8.34 -18.40
C PHE A 150 4.84 8.94 -17.10
N SER A 151 4.31 8.49 -15.96
CA SER A 151 4.72 8.93 -14.63
C SER A 151 5.06 7.71 -13.79
N LEU A 152 6.22 7.76 -13.12
CA LEU A 152 6.61 6.77 -12.12
C LEU A 152 5.92 7.02 -10.76
N GLN A 153 5.31 8.19 -10.60
CA GLN A 153 4.48 8.53 -9.46
C GLN A 153 3.17 7.71 -9.53
N ASN A 154 3.04 6.70 -8.67
CA ASN A 154 1.92 5.74 -8.63
C ASN A 154 1.79 4.86 -9.87
N PHE A 155 2.87 4.22 -10.31
CA PHE A 155 2.87 3.32 -11.46
C PHE A 155 2.08 2.02 -11.16
N PRO A 156 0.96 1.75 -11.84
CA PRO A 156 0.24 0.49 -11.68
C PRO A 156 0.96 -0.63 -12.45
N LEU A 157 1.53 -1.59 -11.72
CA LEU A 157 2.21 -2.74 -12.29
C LEU A 157 1.28 -3.96 -12.29
N HIS A 158 0.74 -4.29 -13.45
CA HIS A 158 -0.23 -5.37 -13.63
C HIS A 158 0.44 -6.76 -13.63
N LEU A 159 -0.29 -7.80 -13.21
CA LEU A 159 0.22 -9.18 -13.16
C LEU A 159 0.90 -9.65 -14.45
N ILE A 160 0.33 -9.37 -15.63
CA ILE A 160 0.97 -9.72 -16.90
C ILE A 160 2.31 -9.01 -17.07
N GLN A 161 2.39 -7.72 -16.70
CA GLN A 161 3.63 -6.96 -16.80
C GLN A 161 4.70 -7.52 -15.87
N MET A 162 4.32 -7.99 -14.67
CA MET A 162 5.24 -8.67 -13.75
C MET A 162 5.85 -9.92 -14.40
N VAL A 163 5.02 -10.76 -15.03
CA VAL A 163 5.46 -11.96 -15.76
C VAL A 163 6.36 -11.59 -16.94
N GLN A 164 6.01 -10.56 -17.71
CA GLN A 164 6.80 -10.08 -18.86
C GLN A 164 8.15 -9.50 -18.45
N LEU A 165 8.23 -8.83 -17.30
CA LEU A 165 9.47 -8.33 -16.73
C LEU A 165 10.37 -9.45 -16.18
N GLY A 166 9.89 -10.70 -16.15
CA GLY A 166 10.62 -11.83 -15.61
C GLY A 166 10.63 -11.87 -14.09
N ILE A 167 9.65 -11.25 -13.42
CA ILE A 167 9.49 -11.38 -11.97
C ILE A 167 9.15 -12.85 -11.66
N PRO A 168 9.97 -13.53 -10.83
CA PRO A 168 9.74 -14.91 -10.45
C PRO A 168 8.36 -15.14 -9.81
N SER A 169 7.71 -16.27 -10.10
CA SER A 169 6.36 -16.56 -9.58
C SER A 169 6.32 -16.64 -8.05
N ASN A 170 7.40 -17.13 -7.43
CA ASN A 170 7.56 -17.15 -5.97
C ASN A 170 7.56 -15.75 -5.35
N ASP A 171 8.03 -14.72 -6.06
CA ASP A 171 8.03 -13.34 -5.56
C ASP A 171 6.64 -12.70 -5.63
N ILE A 172 5.90 -13.02 -6.70
CA ILE A 172 4.49 -12.65 -6.85
C ILE A 172 3.68 -13.34 -5.75
N GLU A 173 3.90 -14.63 -5.52
CA GLU A 173 3.26 -15.40 -4.43
C GLU A 173 3.65 -14.88 -3.05
N CYS A 174 4.89 -14.43 -2.86
CA CYS A 174 5.32 -13.81 -1.60
C CYS A 174 4.55 -12.51 -1.35
N SER A 175 4.47 -11.65 -2.37
CA SER A 175 3.71 -10.39 -2.29
C SER A 175 2.22 -10.63 -2.01
N THR A 176 1.62 -11.66 -2.62
CA THR A 176 0.20 -11.97 -2.39
C THR A 176 -0.05 -12.61 -1.02
N ALA A 177 0.88 -13.43 -0.54
CA ALA A 177 0.86 -13.94 0.82
C ALA A 177 0.92 -12.78 1.84
N MET A 178 1.80 -11.79 1.62
CA MET A 178 1.88 -10.59 2.46
C MET A 178 0.56 -9.79 2.47
N MET A 179 -0.13 -9.65 1.33
CA MET A 179 -1.46 -9.04 1.27
C MET A 179 -2.49 -9.82 2.09
N GLY A 180 -2.51 -11.15 1.97
CA GLY A 180 -3.40 -12.02 2.74
C GLY A 180 -3.18 -11.92 4.24
N GLU A 181 -1.91 -11.89 4.65
CA GLU A 181 -1.56 -11.72 6.06
C GLU A 181 -1.98 -10.35 6.62
N ALA A 182 -1.70 -9.29 5.86
CA ALA A 182 -2.05 -7.93 6.24
C ALA A 182 -3.57 -7.80 6.47
N LEU A 183 -4.38 -8.26 5.51
CA LEU A 183 -5.84 -8.17 5.62
C LEU A 183 -6.41 -9.03 6.74
N ALA A 184 -5.86 -10.23 6.97
CA ALA A 184 -6.25 -11.06 8.11
C ALA A 184 -5.96 -10.35 9.44
N THR A 185 -4.80 -9.68 9.52
CA THR A 185 -4.40 -8.92 10.72
C THR A 185 -5.29 -7.71 10.96
N LEU A 186 -5.55 -6.92 9.92
CA LEU A 186 -6.43 -5.76 10.00
C LEU A 186 -7.85 -6.14 10.45
N ARG A 187 -8.39 -7.27 9.97
CA ARG A 187 -9.76 -7.68 10.28
C ARG A 187 -9.90 -8.35 11.63
N TRP A 188 -9.01 -9.27 11.98
CA TRP A 188 -9.23 -10.12 13.16
C TRP A 188 -8.56 -9.62 14.42
N LEU A 189 -7.55 -8.75 14.31
CA LEU A 189 -6.99 -8.01 15.45
C LEU A 189 -7.41 -6.56 15.45
N GLY A 190 -7.40 -5.95 14.25
CA GLY A 190 -7.75 -4.55 14.10
C GLY A 190 -9.25 -4.30 13.96
N GLU A 191 -10.09 -5.31 13.69
CA GLU A 191 -11.50 -5.13 13.33
C GLU A 191 -11.73 -3.99 12.33
N ILE A 192 -10.88 -3.93 11.31
CA ILE A 192 -10.91 -2.96 10.21
C ILE A 192 -11.30 -3.69 8.91
N ASP A 193 -12.20 -3.11 8.11
CA ASP A 193 -12.62 -3.70 6.82
C ASP A 193 -11.48 -3.79 5.79
N GLY A 194 -10.54 -2.84 5.83
CA GLY A 194 -9.45 -2.69 4.86
C GLY A 194 -9.92 -2.03 3.56
N ASN A 195 -10.94 -1.16 3.63
CA ASN A 195 -11.46 -0.48 2.45
C ASN A 195 -10.48 0.56 1.90
N ASP A 196 -10.18 0.46 0.61
CA ASP A 196 -9.28 1.35 -0.15
C ASP A 196 -7.82 1.38 0.34
N VAL A 197 -7.39 0.42 1.17
CA VAL A 197 -5.98 0.33 1.54
C VAL A 197 -5.11 0.05 0.31
N GLU A 198 -4.00 0.77 0.22
CA GLU A 198 -3.09 0.69 -0.92
C GLU A 198 -1.85 -0.11 -0.58
N PHE A 199 -1.52 -1.08 -1.43
CA PHE A 199 -0.27 -1.81 -1.36
C PHE A 199 0.74 -1.23 -2.34
N VAL A 200 1.98 -1.04 -1.90
CA VAL A 200 3.07 -0.51 -2.76
C VAL A 200 4.36 -1.30 -2.55
N LEU A 201 5.12 -1.47 -3.64
CA LEU A 201 6.49 -1.99 -3.58
C LEU A 201 7.45 -0.83 -3.41
N ALA A 202 8.27 -0.89 -2.36
CA ALA A 202 9.31 0.09 -2.10
C ALA A 202 10.49 -0.58 -1.35
N PRO A 203 11.68 0.04 -1.35
CA PRO A 203 12.84 -0.49 -0.64
C PRO A 203 12.53 -0.83 0.83
N PRO A 204 13.17 -1.86 1.41
CA PRO A 204 13.07 -2.11 2.84
C PRO A 204 13.69 -0.95 3.64
N PRO A 205 13.27 -0.73 4.88
CA PRO A 205 13.90 0.29 5.73
C PRO A 205 15.34 -0.11 6.07
N THR A 206 16.17 0.89 6.36
CA THR A 206 17.59 0.73 6.71
C THR A 206 17.86 -0.06 8.00
N ARG A 207 16.83 -0.34 8.79
CA ARG A 207 16.92 -1.19 9.99
C ARG A 207 16.16 -2.49 9.74
N ASP A 208 16.91 -3.58 9.78
CA ASP A 208 16.37 -4.93 9.73
C ASP A 208 15.53 -5.20 11.00
N ASP A 209 14.31 -5.71 10.83
CA ASP A 209 13.45 -6.11 11.95
C ASP A 209 13.09 -7.60 11.94
N ASP A 210 13.74 -8.41 11.10
CA ASP A 210 13.58 -9.88 10.95
C ASP A 210 12.12 -10.37 10.72
N CYS A 211 11.15 -9.47 10.70
CA CYS A 211 9.72 -9.77 10.65
C CYS A 211 9.14 -9.59 9.25
N THR A 212 9.85 -8.85 8.38
CA THR A 212 9.39 -8.47 7.05
C THR A 212 10.09 -9.29 5.99
N ALA A 213 9.33 -9.85 5.05
CA ALA A 213 9.91 -10.49 3.87
C ALA A 213 10.54 -9.43 2.93
N VAL A 214 11.83 -9.61 2.61
CA VAL A 214 12.54 -8.83 1.59
C VAL A 214 12.59 -9.65 0.31
N ILE A 215 12.22 -9.03 -0.81
CA ILE A 215 12.20 -9.63 -2.14
C ILE A 215 13.31 -9.01 -2.97
N LEU A 216 14.12 -9.85 -3.63
CA LEU A 216 15.18 -9.42 -4.53
C LEU A 216 14.92 -9.99 -5.93
N ASN A 217 14.62 -9.12 -6.89
CA ASN A 217 14.43 -9.50 -8.30
C ASN A 217 14.80 -8.37 -9.26
N VAL A 218 14.25 -8.41 -10.48
CA VAL A 218 14.46 -7.41 -11.54
C VAL A 218 14.11 -5.97 -11.15
N LEU A 219 13.28 -5.78 -10.11
CA LEU A 219 12.95 -4.46 -9.56
C LEU A 219 13.97 -3.96 -8.51
N GLY A 220 14.98 -4.77 -8.19
CA GLY A 220 15.90 -4.55 -7.09
C GLY A 220 15.42 -5.14 -5.77
N GLU A 221 16.09 -4.77 -4.68
CA GLU A 221 15.71 -5.15 -3.32
C GLU A 221 14.52 -4.30 -2.85
N HIS A 222 13.41 -4.94 -2.49
CA HIS A 222 12.18 -4.25 -2.09
C HIS A 222 11.32 -5.11 -1.15
N THR A 223 10.32 -4.49 -0.57
CA THR A 223 9.28 -5.14 0.25
C THR A 223 7.91 -4.52 -0.03
N LEU A 224 6.87 -5.11 0.54
CA LEU A 224 5.50 -4.64 0.40
C LEU A 224 5.12 -3.73 1.58
N TRP A 225 4.66 -2.53 1.25
CA TRP A 225 4.15 -1.55 2.19
C TRP A 225 2.64 -1.40 2.04
N ILE A 226 1.95 -1.07 3.13
CA ILE A 226 0.53 -0.76 3.18
C ILE A 226 0.32 0.69 3.61
N LEU A 227 -0.53 1.40 2.87
CA LEU A 227 -0.79 2.84 2.98
C LEU A 227 -2.30 3.13 2.85
N ASP A 228 -2.67 4.38 3.14
CA ASP A 228 -4.00 4.98 2.92
C ASP A 228 -5.15 4.25 3.64
N PHE A 229 -5.47 4.68 4.85
CA PHE A 229 -6.50 4.07 5.72
C PHE A 229 -7.72 4.98 5.89
N ASP A 230 -7.83 6.01 5.08
CA ASP A 230 -8.81 7.09 5.22
C ASP A 230 -10.27 6.64 4.97
N LEU A 231 -10.47 5.60 4.17
CA LEU A 231 -11.76 4.95 3.92
C LEU A 231 -11.99 3.67 4.72
N CYS A 232 -11.05 3.30 5.58
CA CYS A 232 -11.23 2.16 6.47
C CYS A 232 -12.27 2.48 7.54
N HIS A 233 -13.07 1.46 7.86
CA HIS A 233 -14.06 1.53 8.93
C HIS A 233 -13.94 0.32 9.84
N SER A 234 -14.50 0.46 11.05
CA SER A 234 -14.64 -0.67 11.95
C SER A 234 -15.63 -1.69 11.37
N ILE A 235 -15.37 -2.97 11.60
CA ILE A 235 -16.28 -4.07 11.28
C ILE A 235 -16.79 -4.74 12.56
N SER A 236 -18.04 -5.22 12.51
CA SER A 236 -18.57 -6.12 13.53
C SER A 236 -18.00 -7.53 13.35
N MET A 237 -17.90 -8.29 14.45
CA MET A 237 -17.44 -9.69 14.42
C MET A 237 -18.63 -10.62 14.18
N ASP A 238 -19.35 -10.36 13.10
CA ASP A 238 -20.52 -11.12 12.65
C ASP A 238 -20.57 -11.14 11.11
N MET A 239 -21.65 -11.69 10.57
CA MET A 239 -21.80 -11.82 9.13
C MET A 239 -21.92 -10.47 8.40
N GLU A 240 -22.38 -9.41 9.08
CA GLU A 240 -22.47 -8.09 8.46
C GLU A 240 -21.09 -7.48 8.29
N GLY A 241 -20.22 -7.61 9.30
CA GLY A 241 -18.82 -7.20 9.17
C GLY A 241 -18.07 -8.00 8.10
N VAL A 242 -18.38 -9.30 7.94
CA VAL A 242 -17.84 -10.11 6.83
C VAL A 242 -18.29 -9.55 5.48
N ARG A 243 -19.58 -9.21 5.30
CA ARG A 243 -20.08 -8.61 4.05
C ARG A 243 -19.44 -7.27 3.77
N GLN A 244 -19.24 -6.43 4.80
CA GLN A 244 -18.54 -5.16 4.67
C GLN A 244 -17.09 -5.38 4.20
N ALA A 245 -16.37 -6.33 4.80
CA ALA A 245 -15.00 -6.67 4.40
C ALA A 245 -14.92 -7.24 2.96
N VAL A 246 -15.91 -8.04 2.55
CA VAL A 246 -16.02 -8.53 1.17
C VAL A 246 -16.26 -7.37 0.20
N HIS A 247 -17.19 -6.46 0.52
CA HIS A 247 -17.46 -5.29 -0.29
C HIS A 247 -16.23 -4.38 -0.42
N ALA A 248 -15.52 -4.14 0.68
CA ALA A 248 -14.24 -3.42 0.69
C ALA A 248 -13.21 -4.09 -0.23
N PHE A 249 -13.06 -5.42 -0.13
CA PHE A 249 -12.15 -6.19 -0.96
C PHE A 249 -12.47 -6.04 -2.46
N CYS A 250 -13.75 -6.19 -2.84
CA CYS A 250 -14.17 -6.09 -4.23
C CYS A 250 -14.06 -4.67 -4.81
N ARG A 251 -14.06 -3.63 -3.98
CA ARG A 251 -13.81 -2.24 -4.42
C ARG A 251 -12.33 -1.98 -4.68
N SER A 252 -11.46 -2.58 -3.88
CA SER A 252 -9.99 -2.54 -4.02
C SER A 252 -9.45 -3.62 -4.97
N ASP A 253 -10.32 -4.24 -5.75
CA ASP A 253 -10.04 -5.36 -6.65
C ASP A 253 -8.90 -5.18 -7.67
N PRO A 254 -8.54 -3.97 -8.15
CA PRO A 254 -7.36 -3.83 -9.00
C PRO A 254 -6.07 -4.33 -8.33
N PHE A 255 -5.97 -4.23 -7.01
CA PHE A 255 -4.79 -4.61 -6.22
C PHE A 255 -4.78 -6.09 -5.88
N TYR A 256 -5.95 -6.63 -5.50
CA TYR A 256 -6.02 -7.96 -4.89
C TYR A 256 -6.11 -9.11 -5.89
N PRO A 257 -5.47 -10.26 -5.62
CA PRO A 257 -5.55 -11.39 -6.53
C PRO A 257 -7.01 -11.86 -6.72
N ARG A 258 -7.38 -12.16 -7.96
CA ARG A 258 -8.72 -12.68 -8.28
C ARG A 258 -8.88 -14.13 -7.80
N PRO A 259 -10.05 -14.52 -7.29
CA PRO A 259 -10.36 -15.92 -7.01
C PRO A 259 -10.00 -16.85 -8.17
N LEU A 260 -9.58 -18.07 -7.84
CA LEU A 260 -9.22 -19.13 -8.80
C LEU A 260 -7.97 -18.84 -9.66
N THR A 261 -7.17 -17.83 -9.33
CA THR A 261 -5.86 -17.60 -9.95
C THR A 261 -4.72 -18.18 -9.11
N ALA A 262 -3.54 -18.42 -9.70
CA ALA A 262 -2.38 -18.89 -8.94
C ALA A 262 -1.99 -17.93 -7.77
N PRO A 263 -1.96 -16.60 -7.98
CA PRO A 263 -1.81 -15.62 -6.90
C PRO A 263 -2.83 -15.75 -5.75
N TRP A 264 -4.07 -16.15 -6.05
CA TRP A 264 -5.12 -16.33 -5.05
C TRP A 264 -4.85 -17.49 -4.11
N THR A 265 -4.29 -18.59 -4.60
CA THR A 265 -3.95 -19.74 -3.76
C THR A 265 -2.99 -19.35 -2.63
N ALA A 266 -1.98 -18.53 -2.94
CA ALA A 266 -1.04 -18.01 -1.95
C ALA A 266 -1.71 -17.04 -0.97
N PHE A 267 -2.53 -16.11 -1.47
CA PHE A 267 -3.32 -15.19 -0.65
C PHE A 267 -4.26 -15.92 0.31
N ARG A 268 -5.10 -16.83 -0.20
CA ARG A 268 -6.08 -17.61 0.56
C ARG A 268 -5.43 -18.41 1.66
N ARG A 269 -4.36 -19.14 1.32
CA ARG A 269 -3.59 -19.95 2.27
C ARG A 269 -3.06 -19.08 3.41
N GLU A 270 -2.46 -17.95 3.07
CA GLU A 270 -1.84 -17.09 4.06
C GLU A 270 -2.86 -16.35 4.93
N TYR A 271 -3.95 -15.86 4.31
CA TYR A 271 -5.08 -15.24 5.00
C TYR A 271 -5.68 -16.17 6.07
N LEU A 272 -6.04 -17.40 5.71
CA LEU A 272 -6.66 -18.37 6.63
C LEU A 272 -5.67 -18.84 7.71
N ARG A 273 -4.41 -19.11 7.33
CA ARG A 273 -3.35 -19.48 8.28
C ARG A 273 -3.17 -18.42 9.36
N THR A 274 -3.09 -17.16 8.93
CA THR A 274 -2.91 -16.02 9.83
C THR A 274 -4.16 -15.76 10.67
N SER A 275 -5.34 -15.80 10.07
CA SER A 275 -6.62 -15.69 10.79
C SER A 275 -6.68 -16.69 11.94
N LYS A 276 -6.38 -17.97 11.66
CA LYS A 276 -6.36 -19.03 12.67
C LYS A 276 -5.35 -18.76 13.80
N ASN A 277 -4.14 -18.36 13.45
CA ASN A 277 -3.12 -18.07 14.44
C ASN A 277 -3.51 -16.90 15.36
N LEU A 278 -4.06 -15.83 14.79
CA LEU A 278 -4.44 -14.63 15.53
C LEU A 278 -5.64 -14.90 16.43
N ILE A 279 -6.70 -15.50 15.89
CA ILE A 279 -7.93 -15.80 16.63
C ILE A 279 -7.63 -16.72 17.83
N LEU A 280 -6.83 -17.78 17.66
CA LEU A 280 -6.50 -18.69 18.76
C LEU A 280 -5.63 -18.04 19.85
N ASN A 281 -4.82 -17.05 19.49
CA ASN A 281 -3.93 -16.37 20.42
C ASN A 281 -4.61 -15.23 21.19
N PHE A 282 -5.53 -14.51 20.56
CA PHE A 282 -6.11 -13.27 21.12
C PHE A 282 -7.62 -13.36 21.42
N HIS A 283 -8.34 -14.32 20.83
CA HIS A 283 -9.79 -14.45 20.92
C HIS A 283 -10.22 -15.92 21.18
N ARG A 284 -9.59 -16.57 22.17
CA ARG A 284 -9.78 -18.00 22.44
C ARG A 284 -11.24 -18.36 22.72
N ASP A 285 -11.94 -17.52 23.48
CA ASP A 285 -13.33 -17.76 23.92
C ASP A 285 -14.33 -17.67 22.75
N GLU A 286 -13.98 -16.96 21.68
CA GLU A 286 -14.80 -16.77 20.47
C GLU A 286 -14.19 -17.48 19.24
N ALA A 287 -13.22 -18.38 19.46
CA ALA A 287 -12.36 -18.86 18.39
C ALA A 287 -13.12 -19.59 17.28
N GLU A 288 -14.08 -20.44 17.66
CA GLU A 288 -14.90 -21.20 16.70
C GLU A 288 -15.71 -20.24 15.80
N SER A 289 -16.42 -19.28 16.40
CA SER A 289 -17.23 -18.32 15.65
C SER A 289 -16.38 -17.43 14.75
N ARG A 290 -15.27 -16.87 15.25
CA ARG A 290 -14.40 -16.01 14.42
C ARG A 290 -13.70 -16.77 13.30
N LEU A 291 -13.34 -18.03 13.52
CA LEU A 291 -12.77 -18.89 12.47
C LEU A 291 -13.80 -19.17 11.37
N ASP A 292 -15.05 -19.40 11.74
CA ASP A 292 -16.15 -19.56 10.80
C ASP A 292 -16.32 -18.29 9.95
N LEU A 293 -16.35 -17.10 10.55
CA LEU A 293 -16.40 -15.82 9.83
C LEU A 293 -15.22 -15.64 8.85
N ALA A 294 -14.01 -16.08 9.24
CA ALA A 294 -12.84 -16.04 8.37
C ALA A 294 -12.95 -16.96 7.15
N ASN A 295 -13.57 -18.13 7.29
CA ASN A 295 -13.87 -19.01 6.17
C ASN A 295 -14.98 -18.43 5.29
N GLN A 296 -16.07 -17.93 5.89
CA GLN A 296 -17.17 -17.31 5.16
C GLN A 296 -16.71 -16.13 4.30
N PHE A 297 -15.73 -15.34 4.76
CA PHE A 297 -15.11 -14.29 3.95
C PHE A 297 -14.49 -14.84 2.64
N ILE A 298 -13.71 -15.91 2.72
CA ILE A 298 -13.09 -16.54 1.54
C ILE A 298 -14.15 -17.16 0.63
N GLU A 299 -15.11 -17.89 1.20
CA GLU A 299 -16.17 -18.54 0.44
C GLU A 299 -17.03 -17.52 -0.32
N LEU A 300 -17.35 -16.38 0.29
CA LEU A 300 -18.09 -15.32 -0.40
C LEU A 300 -17.29 -14.73 -1.57
N LEU A 301 -15.97 -14.57 -1.44
CA LEU A 301 -15.15 -14.10 -2.55
C LEU A 301 -15.04 -15.14 -3.66
N GLU A 302 -14.94 -16.43 -3.33
CA GLU A 302 -14.84 -17.51 -4.32
C GLU A 302 -16.17 -17.79 -5.04
N THR A 303 -17.30 -17.48 -4.42
CA THR A 303 -18.65 -17.69 -4.96
C THR A 303 -19.24 -16.48 -5.69
N GLN A 304 -18.68 -15.29 -5.49
CA GLN A 304 -19.01 -14.12 -6.31
C GLN A 304 -18.55 -14.37 -7.75
N LYS A 305 -19.51 -14.44 -8.68
CA LYS A 305 -19.22 -14.50 -10.12
C LYS A 305 -18.45 -13.23 -10.51
N THR A 306 -17.18 -13.40 -10.86
CA THR A 306 -16.32 -12.38 -11.49
C THR A 306 -16.86 -11.94 -12.85
#